data_AF-A0A947FY43-F1
#
_entry.id   AF-A0A947FY43-F1
#
_cell.length_a   1.000
_cell.length_b   1.000
_cell.length_c   1.000
_cell.angle_alpha   90.00
_cell.angle_beta   90.00
_cell.angle_gamma   90.00
#
_symmetry.space_group_name_H-M   'P 1'
#
loop_
_entity.id
_entity.type
_entity.pdbx_description
1 polymer ?
#
loop_
_entity_poly.entity_id
_entity_poly.type
_entity_poly.pdbx_seq_one_letter_code
_entity_poly.pdbx_strand_id
1 'polypeptide(L)' 'VRACARALVQRVAEGGEIPLASLRELGGLVLRSELVAVSQQLLDGPPDFALRRAMELAGLVLAVVATDEHAEEKEAAK' A
#
# COMPACT_ATOMS: atom_id res chain seq x y z
N VAL A 1 -2.77 5.02 7.75
CA VAL A 1 -3.89 4.57 6.89
C VAL A 1 -5.27 5.04 7.38
N ARG A 2 -5.72 4.63 8.58
CA ARG A 2 -7.09 4.85 9.06
C ARG A 2 -7.58 6.31 9.01
N ALA A 3 -6.76 7.26 9.45
CA ALA A 3 -7.11 8.68 9.42
C ALA A 3 -7.28 9.22 7.98
N CYS A 4 -6.38 8.83 7.08
CA CYS A 4 -6.42 9.21 5.67
C CYS A 4 -7.66 8.62 4.97
N ALA A 5 -7.93 7.33 5.19
CA ALA A 5 -9.14 6.68 4.67
C ALA A 5 -10.43 7.37 5.18
N ARG A 6 -10.47 7.74 6.46
CA ARG A 6 -11.59 8.46 7.07
C ARG A 6 -11.81 9.83 6.42
N ALA A 7 -10.74 10.58 6.16
CA ALA A 7 -10.83 11.88 5.50
C ALA A 7 -11.41 11.78 4.09
N LEU A 8 -11.01 10.76 3.31
CA LEU A 8 -11.58 10.54 1.97
C LEU A 8 -13.05 10.14 2.02
N VAL A 9 -13.44 9.25 2.94
CA VAL A 9 -14.86 8.87 3.13
C VAL A 9 -15.70 10.09 3.53
N GLN A 10 -15.20 10.93 4.43
CA GLN A 10 -15.89 12.14 4.84
C GLN A 10 -16.09 13.10 3.65
N ARG A 11 -15.06 13.28 2.81
CA ARG A 11 -15.17 14.12 1.61
C ARG A 11 -16.24 13.64 0.63
N VAL A 12 -16.36 12.32 0.44
CA VAL A 12 -17.44 11.73 -0.38
C VAL A 12 -18.81 11.93 0.26
N ALA A 13 -18.90 11.77 1.58
CA ALA A 13 -20.15 11.99 2.31
C ALA A 13 -20.63 13.45 2.21
N GLU A 14 -19.70 14.40 2.11
CA GLU A 14 -19.98 15.82 1.86
C GLU A 14 -20.28 16.13 0.37
N GLY A 15 -20.33 15.12 -0.50
CA GLY A 15 -20.58 15.26 -1.94
C GLY A 15 -19.37 15.76 -2.74
N GLY A 16 -18.19 15.81 -2.12
CA GLY A 16 -16.96 16.25 -2.76
C GLY A 16 -16.32 15.17 -3.63
N GLU A 17 -15.75 15.59 -4.76
CA GLU A 17 -14.91 14.71 -5.57
C GLU A 17 -13.61 14.35 -4.84
N ILE A 18 -13.16 13.10 -5.02
CA ILE A 18 -11.83 12.67 -4.59
C ILE A 18 -10.87 12.73 -5.78
N PRO A 19 -9.80 13.53 -5.69
CA PRO A 19 -8.74 13.51 -6.70
C PRO A 19 -8.13 12.10 -6.80
N LEU A 20 -7.91 11.63 -8.03
CA LEU A 20 -7.26 10.34 -8.29
C LEU A 20 -5.88 10.23 -7.62
N ALA A 21 -5.16 11.36 -7.48
CA ALA A 21 -3.90 11.44 -6.75
C ALA A 21 -4.04 11.00 -5.28
N SER A 22 -5.08 11.47 -4.58
CA SER A 22 -5.32 11.10 -3.17
C SER A 22 -5.69 9.62 -3.01
N LEU A 23 -6.37 9.02 -3.99
CA LEU A 23 -6.63 7.58 -4.01
C LEU A 23 -5.34 6.78 -4.22
N ARG A 24 -4.44 7.24 -5.09
CA ARG A 24 -3.13 6.62 -5.31
C ARG A 24 -2.24 6.69 -4.06
N GLU A 25 -2.20 7.85 -3.40
CA GLU A 25 -1.48 8.03 -2.13
C GLU A 25 -2.00 7.10 -1.04
N LEU A 26 -3.33 6.98 -0.90
CA LEU A 26 -3.92 6.03 0.03
C LEU A 26 -3.55 4.58 -0.32
N GLY A 27 -3.60 4.21 -1.60
CA GLY A 27 -3.19 2.89 -2.08
C GLY A 27 -1.74 2.55 -1.71
N GLY A 28 -0.80 3.48 -1.94
CA GLY A 28 0.59 3.31 -1.53
C GLY A 28 0.75 3.18 -0.01
N LEU A 29 0.01 3.96 0.78
CA LEU A 29 0.04 3.87 2.23
C LEU A 29 -0.52 2.54 2.77
N VAL A 30 -1.56 2.00 2.12
CA VAL A 30 -2.11 0.68 2.42
C VAL A 30 -1.08 -0.40 2.11
N LEU A 31 -0.50 -0.40 0.91
CA LEU A 31 0.52 -1.39 0.52
C LEU A 31 1.71 -1.43 1.49
N ARG A 32 2.25 -0.26 1.87
CA ARG A 32 3.34 -0.18 2.87
C ARG A 32 2.92 -0.70 4.25
N SER A 33 1.66 -0.50 4.64
CA SER A 33 1.16 -0.98 5.93
C SER A 33 0.95 -2.50 5.94
N GLU A 34 0.44 -3.06 4.84
CA GLU A 34 0.33 -4.52 4.66
C GLU A 34 1.71 -5.17 4.66
N LEU A 35 2.71 -4.54 4.01
CA LEU A 35 4.09 -5.02 4.03
C LEU A 35 4.66 -5.14 5.46
N VAL A 36 4.44 -4.12 6.30
CA VAL A 36 4.82 -4.17 7.73
C VAL A 36 4.07 -5.27 8.47
N ALA A 37 2.75 -5.39 8.25
CA ALA A 37 1.93 -6.38 8.93
C ALA A 37 2.33 -7.82 8.57
N VAL A 38 2.56 -8.12 7.29
CA VAL A 38 2.99 -9.45 6.83
C VAL A 38 4.42 -9.75 7.30
N SER A 39 5.32 -8.76 7.32
CA SER A 39 6.67 -8.93 7.87
C SER A 39 6.63 -9.32 9.35
N GLN A 40 5.78 -8.65 10.13
CA GLN A 40 5.62 -8.97 11.55
C GLN A 40 5.05 -10.39 11.76
N GLN A 41 4.05 -10.77 10.96
CA GLN A 41 3.49 -12.13 11.00
C GLN A 41 4.50 -13.21 10.61
N LEU A 42 5.43 -12.89 9.70
CA LEU A 42 6.51 -13.81 9.33
C LEU A 42 7.52 -13.98 10.46
N LEU A 43 7.84 -12.89 11.18
CA LEU A 43 8.79 -12.89 12.30
C LEU A 43 8.23 -13.60 13.55
N ASP A 44 6.95 -13.36 13.86
CA ASP A 44 6.32 -13.85 15.09
C ASP A 44 5.55 -15.16 14.90
N GLY A 45 5.34 -15.57 13.64
CA GLY A 45 4.51 -16.71 13.29
C GLY A 45 5.22 -18.06 13.45
N PRO A 46 4.45 -19.16 13.63
CA PRO A 46 5.02 -20.50 13.63
C PRO A 46 5.67 -20.84 12.28
N PRO A 47 6.77 -21.62 12.28
CA PRO A 47 7.62 -21.85 11.11
C PRO A 47 6.88 -22.48 9.91
N ASP A 48 5.84 -23.27 10.17
CA ASP A 48 5.03 -23.92 9.12
C ASP A 48 4.33 -22.92 8.18
N PHE A 49 4.13 -21.67 8.62
CA PHE A 49 3.49 -20.62 7.83
C PHE A 49 4.48 -19.63 7.23
N ALA A 50 5.76 -19.73 7.59
CA ALA A 50 6.77 -18.76 7.19
C ALA A 50 6.96 -18.72 5.67
N LEU A 51 6.94 -19.86 4.99
CA LEU A 51 7.10 -19.90 3.52
C LEU A 51 5.95 -19.18 2.81
N ARG A 52 4.69 -19.44 3.21
CA ARG A 52 3.51 -18.80 2.62
C ARG A 52 3.53 -17.29 2.88
N ARG A 53 3.83 -16.87 4.11
CA ARG A 53 3.93 -15.46 4.47
C ARG A 53 5.09 -14.75 3.76
N ALA A 54 6.22 -15.42 3.55
CA ALA A 54 7.33 -14.90 2.78
C ALA A 54 6.96 -14.70 1.30
N MET A 55 6.19 -15.61 0.70
CA MET A 55 5.68 -15.43 -0.67
C MET A 55 4.70 -14.26 -0.78
N GLU A 56 3.78 -14.12 0.18
CA GLU A 56 2.87 -12.97 0.26
C GLU A 56 3.65 -11.65 0.41
N LEU A 57 4.69 -11.64 1.24
CA LEU A 57 5.58 -10.49 1.40
C LEU A 57 6.32 -10.15 0.10
N ALA A 58 6.88 -11.13 -0.59
CA ALA A 58 7.58 -10.93 -1.85
C ALA A 58 6.65 -10.32 -2.93
N GLY A 59 5.39 -10.77 -3.00
CA GLY A 59 4.39 -10.18 -3.89
C GLY A 59 4.09 -8.71 -3.56
N LEU A 60 3.98 -8.38 -2.27
CA LEU A 60 3.76 -7.00 -1.82
C LEU A 60 4.97 -6.10 -2.12
N VAL A 61 6.20 -6.59 -1.91
CA VAL A 61 7.43 -5.86 -2.26
C VAL A 61 7.44 -5.52 -3.75
N LEU A 62 7.17 -6.50 -4.62
CA LEU A 62 7.14 -6.28 -6.06
C LEU A 62 6.06 -5.26 -6.47
N ALA A 63 4.89 -5.32 -5.86
CA ALA A 63 3.82 -4.36 -6.12
C ALA A 63 4.20 -2.92 -5.72
N VAL A 64 4.89 -2.76 -4.57
CA VAL A 64 5.38 -1.46 -4.10
C VAL A 64 6.48 -0.90 -5.01
N VAL A 65 7.48 -1.72 -5.36
CA VAL A 65 8.59 -1.30 -6.23
C VAL A 65 8.08 -0.91 -7.61
N ALA A 66 7.17 -1.68 -8.21
CA ALA A 66 6.57 -1.35 -9.50
C ALA A 66 5.80 -0.02 -9.47
N THR A 67 5.17 0.34 -8.36
CA THR A 67 4.54 1.67 -8.21
C THR A 67 5.55 2.80 -8.11
N ASP A 68 6.70 2.58 -7.48
CA ASP A 68 7.75 3.60 -7.34
C ASP A 68 8.50 3.82 -8.67
N GLU A 69 8.86 2.74 -9.41
CA GLU A 69 9.49 2.84 -10.73
C GLU A 69 8.63 3.63 -11.74
N HIS A 70 7.32 3.36 -11.77
CA HIS A 70 6.38 4.10 -12.62
C HIS A 70 6.18 5.57 -12.21
N ALA A 71 6.48 5.93 -10.96
CA ALA A 71 6.46 7.32 -10.53
C ALA A 71 7.72 8.06 -11.01
N GLU A 72 8.89 7.43 -10.88
CA GLU A 72 10.18 7.97 -11.32
C GLU A 72 10.24 8.18 -12.85
N GLU A 73 9.75 7.22 -13.64
CA GLU A 73 9.67 7.36 -15.11
C GLU A 73 8.82 8.57 -15.56
N LYS A 74 7.75 8.87 -14.82
CA LYS A 74 6.87 10.01 -15.13
C LYS A 74 7.47 11.36 -14.75
N GLU A 75 8.32 11.41 -13.73
CA GLU A 75 9.07 12.62 -13.38
C GLU A 75 10.22 12.87 -14.36
N ALA A 76 10.92 11.83 -14.81
CA ALA A 76 12.02 11.96 -15.76
C ALA A 76 11.57 12.36 -17.18
N ALA A 77 10.31 12.10 -17.55
CA ALA A 77 9.75 12.42 -18.86
C ALA A 77 9.13 13.83 -18.97
N LYS A 78 9.24 14.66 -17.92
CA LYS A 78 8.62 15.98 -17.81
C LYS A 78 9.66 17.10 -17.83
#